data_AF-A0A3S3P8L3-F1
#
_entry.id   AF-A0A3S3P8L3-F1
#
_cell.length_a   1.000
_cell.length_b   1.000
_cell.length_c   1.000
_cell.angle_alpha   90.00
_cell.angle_beta   90.00
_cell.angle_gamma   90.00
#
_symmetry.space_group_name_H-M   'P 1'
#
loop_
_entity.id
_entity.type
_entity.pdbx_description
1 polymer ?
#
loop_
_entity_poly.entity_id
_entity_poly.type
_entity_poly.pdbx_seq_one_letter_code
_entity_poly.pdbx_strand_id
1 'polypeptide(L)'
;MEVTSVVNNEASIPCNVSTRKEDEIQLVFWYKDNNATGPPIYTLDVRDMSPLHFIAEPLKRRAMFNITVQPPLLVITPLKRSDSGLYLCRADYKWSRTQSAVVKLNVIEPPRGMYIRDHKGQAVYAIAGPYDEDSNLNLTCIAENGEQSKLK
;
A
#
# COMPACT_ATOMS: atom_id res chain seq x y z
N MET A 1 11.20 4.25 -3.17
CA MET A 1 9.89 4.30 -3.85
C MET A 1 8.80 4.15 -2.80
N GLU A 2 7.66 4.78 -3.00
CA GLU A 2 6.55 4.78 -2.05
C GLU A 2 5.22 4.56 -2.79
N VAL A 3 4.34 3.76 -2.21
CA VAL A 3 2.98 3.47 -2.69
C VAL A 3 2.03 3.77 -1.56
N THR A 4 0.92 4.44 -1.88
CA THR A 4 -0.09 4.83 -0.91
C THR A 4 -1.44 4.31 -1.35
N SER A 5 -2.16 3.64 -0.45
CA SER A 5 -3.53 3.18 -0.70
C SER A 5 -4.36 3.25 0.58
N VAL A 6 -5.66 3.02 0.47
CA VAL A 6 -6.63 3.18 1.55
C VAL A 6 -6.95 1.81 2.16
N VAL A 7 -7.22 1.75 3.47
CA VAL A 7 -7.73 0.53 4.14
C VAL A 7 -8.93 -0.04 3.37
N ASN A 8 -9.05 -1.37 3.31
CA ASN A 8 -10.06 -2.14 2.57
C ASN A 8 -9.95 -2.10 1.03
N ASN A 9 -9.10 -1.26 0.45
CA ASN A 9 -8.81 -1.28 -0.98
C ASN A 9 -7.66 -2.25 -1.30
N GLU A 10 -7.14 -2.15 -2.52
CA GLU A 10 -5.98 -2.89 -3.02
C GLU A 10 -4.72 -2.00 -3.01
N ALA A 11 -3.56 -2.59 -2.74
CA ALA A 11 -2.27 -2.00 -3.12
C ALA A 11 -1.52 -2.94 -4.06
N SER A 12 -0.90 -2.35 -5.09
CA SER A 12 0.03 -3.03 -5.98
C SER A 12 1.46 -2.52 -5.69
N ILE A 13 2.28 -3.37 -5.08
CA ILE A 13 3.65 -3.04 -4.68
C ILE A 13 4.62 -3.55 -5.75
N PRO A 14 5.31 -2.67 -6.50
CA PRO A 14 6.17 -3.10 -7.59
C PRO A 14 7.51 -3.65 -7.09
N CYS A 15 7.95 -4.75 -7.70
CA CYS A 15 9.30 -5.27 -7.55
C CYS A 15 10.17 -4.78 -8.72
N ASN A 16 10.87 -3.66 -8.52
CA ASN A 16 11.71 -3.03 -9.56
C ASN A 16 13.05 -3.75 -9.75
N VAL A 17 12.98 -5.03 -10.10
CA VAL A 17 14.12 -5.86 -10.49
C VAL A 17 14.12 -6.07 -12.01
N SER A 18 15.30 -6.24 -12.61
CA SER A 18 15.43 -6.29 -14.07
C SER A 18 14.94 -7.64 -14.64
N THR A 19 13.91 -7.63 -15.47
CA THR A 19 13.52 -8.80 -16.27
C THR A 19 14.29 -8.78 -17.59
N ARG A 20 15.51 -9.32 -17.59
CA ARG A 20 16.32 -9.41 -18.80
C ARG A 20 15.81 -10.55 -19.67
N LYS A 21 15.75 -10.36 -20.99
CA LYS A 21 15.33 -11.43 -21.91
C LYS A 21 16.29 -12.61 -21.90
N GLU A 22 17.56 -12.39 -21.58
CA GLU A 22 18.57 -13.45 -21.56
C GLU A 22 18.58 -14.27 -20.27
N ASP A 23 17.88 -13.83 -19.22
CA ASP A 23 17.96 -14.47 -17.91
C ASP A 23 16.66 -14.37 -17.11
N GLU A 24 16.16 -15.54 -16.74
CA GLU A 24 14.83 -15.71 -16.16
C GLU A 24 14.89 -15.68 -14.64
N ILE A 25 13.90 -15.02 -14.03
CA ILE A 25 13.67 -15.10 -12.59
C ILE A 25 13.29 -16.54 -12.25
N GLN A 26 13.96 -17.11 -11.25
CA GLN A 26 13.71 -18.48 -10.76
C GLN A 26 12.98 -18.47 -9.41
N LEU A 27 13.36 -17.55 -8.52
CA LEU A 27 12.80 -17.42 -7.19
C LEU A 27 12.50 -15.96 -6.87
N VAL A 28 11.38 -15.70 -6.21
CA VAL A 28 11.06 -14.39 -5.64
C VAL A 28 10.68 -14.55 -4.19
N PHE A 29 11.24 -13.67 -3.35
CA PHE A 29 10.96 -13.57 -1.94
C PHE A 29 10.50 -12.16 -1.61
N TRP A 30 9.46 -12.05 -0.79
CA TRP A 30 9.07 -10.79 -0.18
C TRP A 30 9.27 -10.83 1.32
N TYR A 31 9.82 -9.76 1.85
CA TYR A 31 9.99 -9.52 3.28
C TYR A 31 9.27 -8.23 3.66
N LYS A 32 8.81 -8.15 4.90
CA LYS A 32 8.19 -6.96 5.48
C LYS A 32 9.03 -6.43 6.63
N ASP A 33 9.19 -5.11 6.67
CA ASP A 33 9.92 -4.35 7.67
C ASP A 33 11.34 -4.91 7.87
N ASN A 34 11.80 -5.02 9.12
CA ASN A 34 13.17 -5.44 9.43
C ASN A 34 13.40 -6.97 9.32
N ASN A 35 12.44 -7.73 8.76
CA ASN A 35 12.50 -9.19 8.69
C ASN A 35 13.27 -9.72 7.47
N ALA A 36 14.18 -8.95 6.88
CA ALA A 36 14.94 -9.36 5.69
C ALA A 36 15.83 -10.60 5.91
N THR A 37 16.14 -10.94 7.17
CA THR A 37 16.93 -12.11 7.56
C THR A 37 16.10 -13.28 8.10
N GLY A 38 14.80 -13.09 8.32
CA GLY A 38 13.90 -14.13 8.81
C GLY A 38 13.05 -14.74 7.68
N PRO A 39 11.95 -15.44 8.02
CA PRO A 39 11.12 -16.09 7.00
C PRO A 39 10.39 -15.06 6.14
N PRO A 40 10.34 -15.25 4.81
CA PRO A 40 9.63 -14.35 3.89
C PRO A 40 8.11 -14.39 4.12
N ILE A 41 7.43 -13.28 3.82
CA ILE A 41 5.97 -13.15 3.88
C ILE A 41 5.27 -13.71 2.62
N TYR A 42 6.02 -13.80 1.51
CA TYR A 42 5.58 -14.41 0.26
C TYR A 42 6.78 -15.03 -0.44
N THR A 43 6.63 -16.22 -1.02
CA THR A 43 7.61 -16.78 -1.96
C THR A 43 6.94 -17.24 -3.24
N LEU A 44 7.69 -17.17 -4.33
CA LEU A 44 7.35 -17.80 -5.61
C LEU A 44 8.58 -18.55 -6.12
N ASP A 45 8.38 -19.80 -6.49
CA ASP A 45 9.37 -20.67 -7.13
C ASP A 45 8.83 -21.14 -8.47
N VAL A 46 9.50 -20.74 -9.56
CA VAL A 46 9.11 -21.04 -10.94
C VAL A 46 10.13 -21.93 -11.66
N ARG A 47 11.01 -22.60 -10.92
CA ARG A 47 12.03 -23.50 -11.49
C ARG A 47 11.41 -24.74 -12.15
N ASP A 48 10.27 -25.18 -11.62
CA ASP A 48 9.51 -26.33 -12.12
C ASP A 48 8.29 -25.90 -12.94
N MET A 49 7.74 -26.81 -13.76
CA MET A 49 6.56 -26.55 -14.60
C MET A 49 5.31 -26.16 -13.79
N SER A 50 5.26 -26.51 -12.51
CA SER A 50 4.19 -26.16 -11.58
C SER A 50 4.74 -25.17 -10.56
N PRO A 51 4.52 -23.86 -10.74
CA PRO A 51 4.99 -22.86 -9.81
C PRO A 51 4.51 -23.13 -8.39
N LEU A 52 5.44 -23.11 -7.44
CA LEU A 52 5.14 -23.23 -6.02
C LEU A 52 5.16 -21.85 -5.38
N HIS A 53 4.21 -21.59 -4.50
CA HIS A 53 4.19 -20.35 -3.74
C HIS A 53 3.90 -20.59 -2.26
N PHE A 54 4.40 -19.69 -1.41
CA PHE A 54 4.08 -19.66 0.01
C PHE A 54 3.60 -18.26 0.39
N ILE A 55 2.63 -18.20 1.30
CA ILE A 55 2.09 -16.95 1.84
C ILE A 55 1.98 -17.10 3.35
N ALA A 56 2.60 -16.19 4.09
CA ALA A 56 2.51 -16.18 5.55
C ALA A 56 1.10 -15.80 6.02
N GLU A 57 0.70 -16.28 7.21
CA GLU A 57 -0.64 -16.07 7.80
C GLU A 57 -1.15 -14.62 7.75
N PRO A 58 -0.35 -13.56 8.01
CA PRO A 58 -0.84 -12.19 7.92
C PRO A 58 -1.44 -11.84 6.56
N LEU A 59 -0.90 -12.39 5.46
CA LEU A 59 -1.28 -12.10 4.08
C LEU A 59 -2.05 -13.25 3.40
N LYS A 60 -2.28 -14.35 4.12
CA LYS A 60 -2.90 -15.55 3.55
C LYS A 60 -4.28 -15.23 2.98
N ARG A 61 -4.51 -15.68 1.73
CA ARG A 61 -5.69 -15.37 0.89
C ARG A 61 -5.89 -13.90 0.50
N ARG A 62 -4.98 -13.00 0.86
CA ARG A 62 -5.04 -11.57 0.51
C ARG A 62 -3.94 -11.12 -0.43
N ALA A 63 -2.85 -11.88 -0.54
CA ALA A 63 -1.71 -11.54 -1.38
C ALA A 63 -1.60 -12.44 -2.61
N MET A 64 -1.28 -11.84 -3.74
CA MET A 64 -0.94 -12.51 -4.99
C MET A 64 0.23 -11.79 -5.64
N PHE A 65 1.19 -12.53 -6.20
CA PHE A 65 2.29 -11.95 -6.94
C PHE A 65 2.06 -12.13 -8.44
N ASN A 66 1.93 -11.03 -9.16
CA ASN A 66 1.70 -11.01 -10.59
C ASN A 66 3.01 -10.77 -11.34
N ILE A 67 3.47 -11.81 -12.06
CA ILE A 67 4.69 -11.79 -12.87
C ILE A 67 4.43 -11.51 -14.36
N THR A 68 3.17 -11.36 -14.79
CA THR A 68 2.82 -11.11 -16.20
C THR A 68 2.96 -9.65 -16.61
N VAL A 69 3.21 -8.76 -15.64
CA VAL A 69 3.36 -7.31 -15.81
C VAL A 69 4.79 -6.87 -15.49
N GLN A 70 5.22 -5.75 -16.10
CA GLN A 70 6.54 -5.18 -15.87
C GLN A 70 6.42 -3.76 -15.28
N PRO A 71 6.98 -3.49 -14.09
CA PRO A 71 7.60 -4.45 -13.15
C PRO A 71 6.58 -5.42 -12.54
N PRO A 72 7.00 -6.63 -12.11
CA PRO A 72 6.15 -7.56 -11.37
C PRO A 72 5.55 -6.91 -10.11
N LEU A 73 4.31 -7.26 -9.76
CA LEU A 73 3.55 -6.59 -8.69
C LEU A 73 3.13 -7.58 -7.60
N LEU A 74 3.42 -7.26 -6.33
CA LEU A 74 2.75 -7.88 -5.19
C LEU A 74 1.45 -7.14 -4.92
N VAL A 75 0.34 -7.81 -5.18
CA VAL A 75 -1.00 -7.29 -4.96
C VAL A 75 -1.49 -7.75 -3.60
N ILE A 76 -1.94 -6.82 -2.75
CA ILE A 76 -2.54 -7.11 -1.43
C ILE A 76 -3.94 -6.51 -1.39
N THR A 77 -4.95 -7.36 -1.17
CA THR A 77 -6.36 -6.95 -1.06
C THR A 77 -7.18 -7.94 -0.21
N PRO A 78 -8.06 -7.48 0.70
CA PRO A 78 -8.22 -6.10 1.14
C PRO A 78 -7.07 -5.67 2.07
N LEU A 79 -6.69 -4.39 2.02
CA LEU A 79 -5.66 -3.82 2.89
C LEU A 79 -6.12 -3.63 4.34
N LYS A 80 -5.19 -3.84 5.27
CA LYS A 80 -5.31 -3.53 6.70
C LYS A 80 -4.29 -2.47 7.08
N ARG A 81 -4.56 -1.70 8.14
CA ARG A 81 -3.60 -0.69 8.67
C ARG A 81 -2.23 -1.29 8.99
N SER A 82 -2.20 -2.52 9.50
CA SER A 82 -0.96 -3.26 9.80
C SER A 82 -0.15 -3.69 8.58
N ASP A 83 -0.73 -3.59 7.37
CA ASP A 83 0.00 -3.85 6.14
C ASP A 83 0.91 -2.67 5.77
N SER A 84 0.73 -1.48 6.36
CA SER A 84 1.66 -0.37 6.22
C SER A 84 3.07 -0.79 6.68
N GLY A 85 4.12 -0.38 5.96
CA GLY A 85 5.50 -0.76 6.26
C GLY A 85 6.44 -0.76 5.06
N LEU A 86 7.66 -1.24 5.27
CA LEU A 86 8.65 -1.43 4.22
C LEU A 86 8.54 -2.83 3.64
N TYR A 87 8.53 -2.95 2.32
CA TYR A 87 8.50 -4.22 1.60
C TYR A 87 9.78 -4.38 0.79
N LEU A 88 10.52 -5.45 1.04
CA LEU A 88 11.72 -5.83 0.30
C LEU A 88 11.37 -7.01 -0.60
N CYS A 89 11.43 -6.83 -1.91
CA CYS A 89 11.47 -7.95 -2.83
C CYS A 89 12.92 -8.35 -3.12
N ARG A 90 13.17 -9.64 -3.21
CA ARG A 90 14.41 -10.24 -3.68
C ARG A 90 14.06 -11.19 -4.82
N ALA A 91 14.72 -11.04 -5.96
CA ALA A 91 14.62 -11.94 -7.09
C ALA A 91 15.97 -12.61 -7.33
N ASP A 92 15.96 -13.95 -7.35
CA ASP A 92 17.10 -14.75 -7.76
C ASP A 92 16.89 -15.22 -9.20
N TYR A 93 17.92 -15.06 -10.01
CA TYR A 93 17.93 -15.39 -11.43
C TYR A 93 18.68 -16.69 -11.67
N LYS A 94 18.53 -17.25 -12.86
CA LYS A 94 19.24 -18.47 -13.25
C LYS A 94 20.75 -18.24 -13.36
N TRP A 95 21.18 -17.11 -13.92
CA TRP A 95 22.60 -16.82 -14.18
C TRP A 95 23.10 -15.52 -13.56
N SER A 96 22.24 -14.50 -13.52
CA SER A 96 22.56 -13.17 -13.02
C SER A 96 22.61 -13.16 -11.51
N ARG A 97 23.28 -12.13 -10.98
CA ARG A 97 23.27 -11.86 -9.55
C ARG A 97 21.85 -11.56 -9.08
N THR A 98 21.53 -12.02 -7.87
CA THR A 98 20.34 -11.62 -7.12
C THR A 98 20.16 -10.11 -7.12
N GLN A 99 18.92 -9.67 -7.32
CA GLN A 99 18.54 -8.27 -7.18
C GLN A 99 17.48 -8.11 -6.13
N SER A 100 17.42 -6.92 -5.54
CA SER A 100 16.40 -6.58 -4.57
C SER A 100 15.91 -5.15 -4.73
N ALA A 101 14.65 -4.90 -4.37
CA ALA A 101 14.04 -3.58 -4.39
C ALA A 101 13.22 -3.37 -3.12
N VAL A 102 13.30 -2.16 -2.57
CA VAL A 102 12.55 -1.74 -1.37
C VAL A 102 11.48 -0.72 -1.76
N VAL A 103 10.24 -0.98 -1.34
CA VAL A 103 9.10 -0.09 -1.51
C VAL A 103 8.42 0.13 -0.17
N LYS A 104 8.12 1.38 0.17
CA LYS A 104 7.30 1.70 1.34
C LYS A 104 5.83 1.71 0.96
N LEU A 105 5.00 0.93 1.65
CA LEU A 105 3.55 0.97 1.55
C LEU A 105 2.99 1.82 2.70
N ASN A 106 2.22 2.86 2.37
CA ASN A 106 1.38 3.56 3.34
C ASN A 106 -0.07 3.14 3.15
N VAL A 107 -0.70 2.70 4.24
CA VAL A 107 -2.12 2.40 4.26
C VAL A 107 -2.83 3.52 5.05
N ILE A 108 -3.72 4.26 4.39
CA ILE A 108 -4.45 5.38 4.97
C ILE A 108 -5.82 4.91 5.45
N GLU A 109 -6.16 5.20 6.71
CA GLU A 109 -7.53 5.06 7.23
C GLU A 109 -8.28 6.39 7.00
N PRO A 110 -9.36 6.40 6.19
CA PRO A 110 -10.12 7.62 5.93
C PRO A 110 -10.86 8.07 7.21
N PRO A 111 -11.19 9.36 7.33
CA PRO A 111 -11.98 9.85 8.45
C PRO A 111 -13.33 9.14 8.54
N ARG A 112 -13.75 8.78 9.75
CA ARG A 112 -15.04 8.10 9.99
C ARG A 112 -16.24 9.06 9.91
N GLY A 113 -15.98 10.34 10.05
CA GLY A 113 -16.98 11.39 9.95
C GLY A 113 -16.34 12.72 9.57
N MET A 114 -17.10 13.54 8.84
CA MET A 114 -16.75 14.92 8.55
C MET A 114 -17.93 15.82 8.89
N TYR A 115 -17.64 16.97 9.49
CA TYR A 115 -18.64 17.99 9.76
C TYR A 115 -18.04 19.38 9.59
N ILE A 116 -18.89 20.34 9.22
CA ILE A 116 -18.49 21.73 9.06
C ILE A 116 -18.90 22.47 10.33
N ARG A 117 -18.05 23.36 10.81
CA ARG A 117 -18.38 24.35 11.85
C ARG A 117 -18.25 25.75 11.31
N ASP A 118 -19.12 26.65 11.75
CA ASP A 118 -18.97 28.07 11.48
C ASP A 118 -17.97 28.74 12.44
N HIS A 119 -17.79 30.06 12.28
CA HIS A 119 -16.93 30.88 13.14
C HIS A 119 -17.33 30.87 14.63
N LYS A 120 -18.56 30.50 14.97
CA LYS A 120 -19.06 30.37 16.35
C LYS A 120 -18.88 28.94 16.88
N GLY A 121 -18.33 28.03 16.07
CA GLY A 121 -18.18 26.62 16.39
C GLY A 121 -19.48 25.81 16.24
N GLN A 122 -20.52 26.40 15.66
CA GLN A 122 -21.81 25.72 15.47
C GLN A 122 -21.73 24.78 14.27
N ALA A 123 -22.26 23.56 14.42
CA ALA A 123 -22.31 22.59 13.35
C ALA A 123 -23.20 23.10 12.20
N VAL A 124 -22.63 23.12 11.00
CA VAL A 124 -23.29 23.49 9.75
C VAL A 124 -23.63 22.21 8.99
N TYR A 125 -24.89 22.09 8.59
CA TYR A 125 -25.41 20.95 7.84
C TYR A 125 -25.69 21.36 6.38
N ALA A 126 -26.89 21.09 5.87
CA ALA A 126 -27.26 21.37 4.48
C ALA A 126 -27.30 22.88 4.13
N ILE A 127 -27.62 23.73 5.12
CA ILE A 127 -27.72 25.18 4.95
C ILE A 127 -26.87 25.86 6.02
N ALA A 128 -25.98 26.75 5.58
CA ALA A 128 -25.16 27.58 6.43
C ALA A 128 -25.80 28.97 6.55
N GLY A 129 -26.01 29.45 7.77
CA GLY A 129 -26.54 30.78 8.04
C GLY A 129 -27.83 30.80 8.85
N PRO A 130 -28.51 31.97 8.95
CA PRO A 130 -28.23 33.22 8.22
C PRO A 130 -26.96 33.93 8.70
N TYR A 131 -26.31 34.66 7.79
CA TYR A 131 -25.12 35.49 8.05
C TYR A 131 -25.38 36.91 7.57
N ASP A 132 -24.77 37.90 8.23
CA ASP A 132 -24.94 39.30 7.89
C ASP A 132 -24.18 39.65 6.60
N GLU A 133 -24.77 40.50 5.76
CA GLU A 133 -24.09 41.08 4.60
C GLU A 133 -22.85 41.87 5.07
N ASP A 134 -21.80 41.91 4.24
CA ASP A 134 -20.48 42.49 4.54
C ASP A 134 -19.70 41.84 5.71
N SER A 135 -20.19 40.72 6.28
CA SER A 135 -19.45 39.96 7.30
C SER A 135 -18.48 38.93 6.70
N ASN A 136 -17.40 38.62 7.42
CA ASN A 136 -16.47 37.57 7.03
C ASN A 136 -17.01 36.19 7.42
N LEU A 137 -17.36 35.36 6.43
CA LEU A 137 -17.76 33.98 6.64
C LEU A 137 -16.54 33.06 6.77
N ASN A 138 -16.37 32.44 7.94
CA ASN A 138 -15.37 31.39 8.16
C ASN A 138 -16.05 30.06 8.47
N LEU A 139 -15.83 29.06 7.60
CA LEU A 139 -16.30 27.70 7.76
C LEU A 139 -15.10 26.77 7.88
N THR A 140 -15.07 25.96 8.93
CA THR A 140 -14.02 24.97 9.20
C THR A 140 -14.57 23.57 9.01
N CYS A 141 -13.99 22.81 8.07
CA CYS A 141 -14.27 21.38 7.96
C CYS A 141 -13.42 20.62 8.97
N ILE A 142 -14.05 19.77 9.77
CA ILE A 142 -13.41 18.92 10.77
C ILE A 142 -13.61 17.47 10.35
N ALA A 143 -12.50 16.75 10.21
CA ALA A 143 -12.47 15.33 9.89
C ALA A 143 -12.05 14.55 11.14
N GLU A 144 -12.90 13.63 11.60
CA GLU A 144 -12.64 12.84 12.81
C GLU A 144 -12.10 11.44 12.49
N ASN A 145 -11.16 10.99 13.32
CA ASN A 145 -10.63 9.62 13.30
C ASN A 145 -9.96 9.21 11.98
N GLY A 146 -9.49 10.16 11.17
CA GLY A 146 -8.66 9.89 9.98
C GLY A 146 -7.17 9.97 10.30
N GLU A 147 -6.36 9.12 9.65
CA GLU A 147 -4.91 9.24 9.73
C GLU A 147 -4.46 10.41 8.84
N GLN A 148 -3.67 11.33 9.39
CA GLN A 148 -3.15 12.51 8.68
C GLN A 148 -2.21 12.06 7.56
N SER A 149 -2.73 11.89 6.35
CA SER A 149 -1.88 11.72 5.19
C SER A 149 -1.22 13.08 4.88
N LYS A 150 0.11 13.14 5.00
CA LYS A 150 0.89 14.26 4.47
C LYS A 150 0.93 14.12 2.95
N LEU A 151 -0.20 14.35 2.29
CA LEU A 151 -0.23 14.63 0.86
C LEU A 151 0.47 15.98 0.68
N LYS A 152 1.67 15.94 0.11
CA LYS A 152 2.43 17.12 -0.30
C LYS A 152 2.21 17.33 -1.79
#